data_AF-A0A7S3MWX6-F1
#
_entry.id   AF-A0A7S3MWX6-F1
#
_cell.length_a   1.000
_cell.length_b   1.000
_cell.length_c   1.000
_cell.angle_alpha   90.00
_cell.angle_beta   90.00
_cell.angle_gamma   90.00
#
_symmetry.space_group_name_H-M   'P 1'
#
loop_
_entity.id
_entity.type
_entity.pdbx_description
1 polymer ?
#
loop_
_entity_poly.entity_id
_entity_poly.type
_entity_poly.pdbx_seq_one_letter_code
_entity_poly.pdbx_strand_id
1 'polypeptide(L)'
;MGVYQGAPLHPRDESSSKYPVVVFSHSVGQNASMFSTICKDLATQGCVVYALEHRDYSALHFRGSTGKLKVFKDFEMRDFNTINLKQQIRAREFKALLSNFEGLTANVQDWDSSNVEFSQ
;
A
#
# COMPACT_ATOMS: atom_id res chain seq x y z
N MET A 1 9.67 -9.95 -12.94
CA MET A 1 10.19 -10.41 -11.63
C MET A 1 9.07 -11.09 -10.84
N GLY A 2 9.35 -12.17 -10.11
CA GLY A 2 8.40 -12.78 -9.16
C GLY A 2 8.37 -12.01 -7.83
N VAL A 3 7.30 -12.16 -7.03
CA VAL A 3 7.22 -11.66 -5.65
C VAL A 3 7.12 -12.86 -4.73
N TYR A 4 7.99 -12.94 -3.73
CA TYR A 4 7.97 -14.02 -2.74
C TYR A 4 7.04 -13.62 -1.60
N GLN A 5 5.87 -14.26 -1.53
CA GLN A 5 4.89 -13.99 -0.49
C GLN A 5 5.41 -14.45 0.88
N GLY A 6 5.37 -13.57 1.87
CA GLY A 6 5.80 -13.89 3.24
C GLY A 6 7.32 -13.92 3.44
N ALA A 7 8.12 -13.59 2.43
CA ALA A 7 9.56 -13.46 2.58
C ALA A 7 9.90 -12.29 3.53
N PRO A 8 10.96 -12.42 4.35
CA PRO A 8 11.42 -11.33 5.19
C PRO A 8 11.85 -10.13 4.34
N LEU A 9 11.72 -8.92 4.90
CA LEU A 9 12.32 -7.73 4.30
C LEU A 9 13.84 -7.90 4.28
N HIS A 10 14.46 -7.53 3.17
CA HIS A 10 15.91 -7.54 3.08
C HIS A 10 16.49 -6.62 4.19
N PRO A 11 17.59 -6.98 4.87
CA PRO A 11 18.28 -6.01 5.71
C PRO A 11 18.86 -4.91 4.82
N ARG A 12 18.94 -3.69 5.34
CA ARG A 12 19.60 -2.58 4.65
C ARG A 12 20.95 -2.33 5.35
N ASP A 13 22.00 -2.07 4.57
CA ASP A 13 23.34 -1.81 5.11
C ASP A 13 23.31 -0.63 6.09
N GLU A 14 24.16 -0.66 7.12
CA GLU A 14 24.22 0.30 8.23
C GLU A 14 24.33 1.78 7.79
N SER A 15 24.82 2.03 6.57
CA SER A 15 24.95 3.37 5.99
C SER A 15 23.63 4.01 5.57
N SER A 16 22.55 3.23 5.43
CA SER A 16 21.20 3.73 5.15
C SER A 16 20.20 2.92 5.98
N SER A 17 19.55 3.53 6.96
CA SER A 17 18.69 2.78 7.89
C SER A 17 17.22 2.64 7.44
N LYS A 18 16.81 3.26 6.31
CA LYS A 18 15.38 3.40 5.96
C LYS A 18 15.08 3.16 4.50
N TYR A 19 14.08 2.35 4.18
CA TYR A 19 13.54 2.19 2.82
C TYR A 19 12.83 3.46 2.32
N PRO A 20 13.02 3.91 1.06
CA PRO A 20 12.08 4.83 0.45
C PRO A 20 10.73 4.13 0.33
N VAL A 21 9.67 4.83 0.72
CA VAL A 21 8.31 4.32 0.68
C VAL A 21 7.56 4.98 -0.47
N VAL A 22 6.96 4.16 -1.34
CA VAL A 22 6.05 4.61 -2.39
C VAL A 22 4.64 4.17 -2.03
N VAL A 23 3.73 5.13 -1.89
CA VAL A 23 2.30 4.83 -1.72
C VAL A 23 1.61 4.97 -3.07
N PHE A 24 1.04 3.87 -3.56
CA PHE A 24 0.41 3.79 -4.87
C PHE A 24 -1.13 3.89 -4.76
N SER A 25 -1.73 4.74 -5.60
CA SER A 25 -3.18 4.96 -5.72
C SER A 25 -3.67 4.43 -7.06
N HIS A 26 -4.66 3.53 -7.06
CA HIS A 26 -5.21 2.99 -8.30
C HIS A 26 -6.24 3.93 -8.94
N SER A 27 -6.46 3.80 -10.25
CA SER A 27 -7.52 4.52 -10.97
C SER A 27 -8.91 3.98 -10.66
N VAL A 28 -9.95 4.65 -11.16
CA VAL A 28 -11.34 4.20 -11.03
C VAL A 28 -11.56 2.90 -11.83
N GLY A 29 -12.39 2.00 -11.31
CA GLY A 29 -12.73 0.71 -11.90
C GLY A 29 -11.63 -0.36 -11.77
N GLN A 30 -10.53 -0.05 -11.09
CA GLN A 30 -9.37 -0.92 -10.95
C GLN A 30 -9.14 -1.31 -9.49
N ASN A 31 -8.19 -2.20 -9.24
CA ASN A 31 -7.76 -2.55 -7.89
C ASN A 31 -6.24 -2.47 -7.78
N ALA A 32 -5.71 -2.52 -6.56
CA ALA A 32 -4.28 -2.41 -6.29
C ALA A 32 -3.44 -3.48 -7.01
N SER A 33 -3.99 -4.70 -7.15
CA SER A 33 -3.29 -5.83 -7.75
C SER A 33 -3.03 -5.71 -9.26
N MET A 34 -3.87 -4.93 -9.98
CA MET A 34 -3.71 -4.68 -11.42
C MET A 34 -2.40 -3.96 -11.76
N PHE A 35 -1.83 -3.23 -10.80
CA PHE A 35 -0.59 -2.47 -10.97
C PHE A 35 0.65 -3.19 -10.44
N SER A 36 0.56 -4.51 -10.24
CA SER A 36 1.64 -5.29 -9.65
C SER A 36 2.94 -5.24 -10.44
N THR A 37 2.90 -5.08 -11.76
CA THR A 37 4.12 -4.91 -12.58
C THR A 37 4.89 -3.66 -12.17
N ILE A 38 4.23 -2.50 -12.13
CA ILE A 38 4.85 -1.23 -11.73
C ILE A 38 5.33 -1.30 -10.28
N CYS A 39 4.51 -1.86 -9.38
CA CYS A 39 4.87 -2.01 -7.98
C CYS A 39 6.11 -2.91 -7.80
N LYS A 40 6.22 -3.99 -8.59
CA LYS A 40 7.38 -4.89 -8.59
C LYS A 40 8.62 -4.17 -9.11
N ASP A 41 8.51 -3.43 -10.20
CA ASP A 41 9.66 -2.71 -10.76
C ASP A 41 10.21 -1.69 -9.75
N LEU A 42 9.33 -0.92 -9.10
CA LEU A 42 9.73 -0.03 -8.01
C LEU A 42 10.37 -0.79 -6.82
N ALA A 43 9.81 -1.94 -6.44
CA ALA A 43 10.37 -2.75 -5.36
C ALA A 43 11.77 -3.27 -5.69
N THR A 44 12.03 -3.65 -6.95
CA THR A 44 13.36 -4.10 -7.39
C THR A 44 14.41 -3.00 -7.36
N GLN A 45 13.99 -1.74 -7.36
CA GLN A 45 14.87 -0.57 -7.20
C GLN A 45 15.14 -0.23 -5.72
N GLY A 46 14.67 -1.06 -4.79
CA GLY A 46 14.89 -0.87 -3.35
C GLY A 46 13.81 -0.05 -2.64
N CYS A 47 12.61 0.10 -3.24
CA CYS A 47 11.48 0.76 -2.60
C CYS A 47 10.57 -0.22 -1.85
N VAL A 48 10.02 0.20 -0.73
CA VAL A 48 8.82 -0.43 -0.17
C VAL A 48 7.60 0.21 -0.83
N VAL A 49 6.81 -0.60 -1.55
CA VAL A 49 5.61 -0.12 -2.24
C VAL A 49 4.37 -0.58 -1.50
N TYR A 50 3.55 0.39 -1.07
CA TYR A 50 2.25 0.11 -0.50
C TYR A 50 1.16 0.51 -1.51
N ALA A 51 0.51 -0.49 -2.13
CA ALA A 51 -0.61 -0.27 -3.03
C ALA A 51 -1.93 -0.25 -2.24
N LEU A 52 -2.54 0.94 -2.09
CA LEU A 52 -3.79 1.13 -1.36
C LEU A 52 -4.99 0.64 -2.16
N GLU A 53 -5.89 -0.08 -1.52
CA GLU A 53 -7.23 -0.34 -2.05
C GLU A 53 -8.23 0.67 -1.47
N HIS A 54 -8.76 1.56 -2.33
CA HIS A 54 -9.61 2.67 -1.91
C HIS A 54 -11.03 2.22 -1.56
N ARG A 55 -11.60 2.78 -0.49
CA ARG A 55 -12.95 2.42 0.02
C ARG A 55 -14.05 3.42 -0.39
N ASP A 56 -13.81 4.15 -1.47
CA ASP A 56 -14.63 5.23 -2.03
C ASP A 56 -15.55 4.76 -3.20
N TYR A 57 -15.73 3.44 -3.36
CA TYR A 57 -16.41 2.80 -4.49
C TYR A 57 -15.78 3.08 -5.86
N SER A 58 -14.53 3.56 -5.91
CA SER A 58 -13.76 3.61 -7.16
C SER A 58 -13.04 2.30 -7.45
N ALA A 59 -12.78 1.46 -6.44
CA ALA A 59 -12.17 0.16 -6.62
C ALA A 59 -13.11 -0.80 -7.38
N LEU A 60 -12.53 -1.71 -8.17
CA LEU A 60 -13.28 -2.82 -8.79
C LEU A 60 -14.05 -3.60 -7.72
N HIS A 61 -13.37 -3.90 -6.61
CA HIS A 61 -13.97 -4.40 -5.39
C HIS A 61 -13.08 -4.08 -4.17
N PHE A 62 -13.69 -3.96 -2.99
CA PHE A 62 -12.98 -3.79 -1.73
C PHE A 62 -13.78 -4.40 -0.57
N ARG A 63 -13.10 -4.75 0.52
CA ARG A 63 -13.77 -5.21 1.75
C ARG A 63 -14.11 -4.01 2.64
N GLY A 64 -15.38 -3.89 2.99
CA GLY A 64 -15.85 -2.88 3.96
C GLY A 64 -15.44 -3.21 5.40
N SER A 65 -15.71 -2.29 6.32
CA SER A 65 -15.44 -2.46 7.76
C SER A 65 -16.14 -3.69 8.37
N THR A 66 -17.29 -4.09 7.81
CA THR A 66 -18.04 -5.28 8.22
C THR A 66 -17.54 -6.58 7.59
N GLY A 67 -16.43 -6.54 6.84
CA GLY A 67 -15.90 -7.67 6.07
C GLY A 67 -16.65 -7.98 4.78
N LYS A 68 -17.83 -7.37 4.56
CA LYS A 68 -18.63 -7.53 3.33
C LYS A 68 -17.89 -6.98 2.11
N LEU A 69 -17.91 -7.75 1.04
CA LEU A 69 -17.41 -7.33 -0.26
C LEU A 69 -18.30 -6.23 -0.82
N LYS A 70 -17.68 -5.12 -1.24
CA LYS A 70 -18.31 -4.03 -1.97
C LYS A 70 -17.67 -3.98 -3.34
N VAL A 71 -18.48 -3.78 -4.37
CA VAL A 71 -18.03 -3.70 -5.76
C VAL A 71 -18.12 -2.27 -6.26
N PHE A 72 -17.43 -2.02 -7.37
CA PHE A 72 -17.58 -0.81 -8.15
C PHE A 72 -19.06 -0.49 -8.37
N LYS A 73 -19.44 0.75 -8.11
CA LYS A 73 -20.78 1.29 -8.40
C LYS A 73 -20.66 2.34 -9.47
N ASP A 74 -21.65 2.36 -10.38
CA ASP A 74 -21.69 3.28 -11.52
C ASP A 74 -21.10 4.64 -11.18
N PHE A 75 -20.02 4.96 -11.89
CA PHE A 75 -19.24 6.15 -11.65
C PHE A 75 -19.60 7.19 -12.71
N GLU A 76 -20.34 8.20 -12.29
CA GLU A 76 -20.58 9.34 -13.15
C GLU A 76 -19.34 10.24 -13.18
N MET A 77 -18.52 10.06 -14.21
CA MET A 77 -17.30 10.84 -14.48
C MET A 77 -17.56 12.35 -14.71
N ARG A 78 -18.81 12.77 -14.81
CA ARG A 78 -19.19 14.17 -15.09
C ARG A 78 -19.58 14.96 -13.84
N ASP A 79 -19.77 14.28 -12.70
CA ASP A 79 -20.06 14.96 -11.44
C ASP A 79 -18.76 15.34 -10.72
N PHE A 80 -18.36 16.60 -10.88
CA PHE A 80 -17.18 17.17 -10.21
C PHE A 80 -17.25 17.07 -8.69
N ASN A 81 -18.44 17.14 -8.08
CA ASN A 81 -18.57 17.04 -6.63
C ASN A 81 -18.24 15.63 -6.15
N THR A 82 -18.75 14.61 -6.85
CA THR A 82 -18.42 13.21 -6.57
C THR A 82 -16.94 12.93 -6.77
N ILE A 83 -16.33 13.45 -7.85
CA ILE A 83 -14.89 13.30 -8.10
C ILE A 83 -14.07 13.92 -6.97
N ASN A 84 -14.36 15.17 -6.59
CA ASN A 84 -13.64 15.88 -5.54
C ASN A 84 -13.80 15.19 -4.18
N LEU A 85 -15.01 14.72 -3.85
CA LEU A 85 -15.25 13.98 -2.61
C LEU A 85 -14.41 12.70 -2.55
N LYS A 86 -14.33 11.94 -3.65
CA LYS A 86 -13.50 10.75 -3.72
C LYS A 86 -12.02 11.07 -3.58
N GLN A 87 -11.52 12.10 -4.26
CA GLN A 87 -10.13 12.55 -4.10
C GLN A 87 -9.81 12.91 -2.64
N GLN A 88 -10.72 13.59 -1.94
CA GLN A 88 -10.56 13.86 -0.51
C GLN A 88 -10.55 12.59 0.35
N ILE A 89 -11.40 11.60 0.04
CA ILE A 89 -11.38 10.30 0.72
C ILE A 89 -10.01 9.64 0.53
N ARG A 90 -9.51 9.59 -0.71
CA ARG A 90 -8.19 9.02 -1.03
C ARG A 90 -7.07 9.74 -0.30
N ALA A 91 -7.10 11.08 -0.26
CA ALA A 91 -6.11 11.87 0.48
C ALA A 91 -6.13 11.56 1.99
N ARG A 92 -7.31 11.36 2.58
CA ARG A 92 -7.45 10.94 3.99
C ARG A 92 -6.88 9.54 4.22
N GLU A 93 -7.16 8.59 3.33
CA GLU A 93 -6.61 7.23 3.40
C GLU A 93 -5.08 7.23 3.31
N PHE A 94 -4.51 8.05 2.41
CA PHE A 94 -3.07 8.28 2.31
C PHE A 94 -2.49 8.83 3.61
N LYS A 95 -3.10 9.87 4.19
CA LYS A 95 -2.63 10.48 5.44
C LYS A 95 -2.69 9.48 6.61
N ALA A 96 -3.76 8.70 6.71
CA ALA A 96 -3.89 7.67 7.74
C ALA A 96 -2.80 6.59 7.61
N LEU A 97 -2.48 6.17 6.37
CA LEU A 97 -1.41 5.23 6.12
C LEU A 97 -0.04 5.77 6.52
N LEU A 98 0.27 7.03 6.18
CA LEU A 98 1.53 7.66 6.56
C LEU A 98 1.68 7.74 8.08
N SER A 99 0.62 8.12 8.79
CA SER A 99 0.62 8.12 10.27
C SER A 99 0.85 6.73 10.85
N ASN A 100 0.31 5.67 10.23
CA ASN A 100 0.59 4.29 10.64
C ASN A 100 2.05 3.90 10.41
N PHE A 101 2.65 4.30 9.28
CA PHE A 101 4.07 4.05 9.02
C PHE A 101 4.98 4.76 10.01
N GLU A 102 4.69 6.02 10.35
CA GLU A 102 5.40 6.76 11.39
C GLU A 102 5.30 6.03 12.75
N GLY A 103 4.11 5.56 13.13
CA GLY A 103 3.91 4.78 14.34
C GLY A 103 4.66 3.43 14.34
N LEU A 104 4.68 2.73 13.20
CA LEU A 104 5.44 1.48 13.07
C LEU A 104 6.94 1.71 13.20
N THR A 105 7.47 2.72 12.52
CA THR A 105 8.91 3.01 12.53
C THR A 105 9.42 3.59 13.84
N ALA A 106 8.60 4.34 14.58
CA ALA A 106 8.95 4.87 15.89
C ALA A 106 9.16 3.78 16.96
N ASN A 107 8.51 2.61 16.80
CA ASN A 107 8.60 1.49 17.73
C ASN A 107 9.69 0.46 17.36
N VAL A 108 10.41 0.65 16.25
CA VAL A 108 11.47 -0.26 15.76
C VAL A 108 12.83 0.26 16.24
N GLN A 109 13.02 0.38 17.54
CA GLN A 109 14.33 0.73 18.12
C GLN A 109 15.21 -0.48 18.45
N ASP A 110 14.68 -1.71 18.49
CA ASP A 110 15.44 -2.91 18.89
C ASP A 110 15.11 -4.17 18.05
N TRP A 111 15.20 -4.10 16.72
CA TRP A 111 15.17 -5.34 15.92
C TRP A 111 16.58 -5.95 15.87
N ASP A 112 16.85 -6.89 16.78
CA ASP A 112 18.07 -7.70 16.81
C ASP A 112 17.98 -8.86 15.80
N SER A 113 18.74 -8.74 14.71
CA SER A 113 18.82 -9.75 13.65
C SER A 113 19.56 -11.03 14.08
N SER A 114 20.16 -11.08 15.27
CA SER A 114 20.94 -12.23 15.74
C SER A 114 20.10 -13.45 16.17
N ASN A 115 18.77 -13.31 16.32
CA ASN A 115 17.87 -14.37 16.79
C ASN A 115 17.07 -15.09 15.68
N VAL A 116 17.39 -14.85 14.40
CA VAL A 116 16.69 -15.53 13.29
C VAL A 116 17.50 -16.74 12.84
N GLU A 117 17.18 -17.91 13.40
CA GLU A 117 17.67 -19.18 12.87
C GLU A 117 16.95 -19.51 11.56
N PHE A 118 17.72 -19.58 10.47
CA PHE A 118 17.24 -20.06 9.18
C PHE A 118 17.32 -21.58 9.16
N SER A 119 16.19 -22.28 9.32
CA SER A 119 16.12 -23.70 9.00
C SER A 119 16.12 -23.88 7.47
N GLN A 120 17.14 -24.56 6.96
CA GLN A 120 17.26 -24.97 5.56
C GLN A 120 16.20 -26.00 5.16
#